data_AF-A0A970AFF2-F1
#
_entry.id   AF-A0A970AFF2-F1
#
_cell.length_a   1.000
_cell.length_b   1.000
_cell.length_c   1.000
_cell.angle_alpha   90.00
_cell.angle_beta   90.00
_cell.angle_gamma   90.00
#
_symmetry.space_group_name_H-M   'P 1'
#
loop_
_entity.id
_entity.type
_entity.pdbx_description
1 polymer ?
#
loop_
_entity_poly.entity_id
_entity_poly.type
_entity_poly.pdbx_seq_one_letter_code
_entity_poly.pdbx_strand_id
1 'polypeptide(L)'
;MQAPPRSQVLLKTVQLDPEITLDHYRRIDREIGAFHTYIGGGGGRAVNIILATTSLNNYLLQPGEVFSFNDANGPRIAERGYQYAPIIVGNTVVPGLGGGVCQVSTTLYNAVRRAGLEVVERYPHSQPVGYVPPGWDATVSDYLDFKFRNSTDGLIMIRAACWGGRIDIRIYSE
;
A
#
# COMPACT_ATOMS: atom_id res chain seq x y z
N MET A 1 8.90 -39.10 -32.02
CA MET A 1 7.84 -39.28 -31.01
C MET A 1 6.50 -39.10 -31.71
N GLN A 2 5.84 -40.19 -32.11
CA GLN A 2 4.45 -40.17 -32.57
C GLN A 2 3.71 -41.22 -31.76
N ALA A 3 2.79 -40.77 -30.91
CA ALA A 3 1.90 -41.68 -30.20
C ALA A 3 0.86 -42.23 -31.21
N PRO A 4 0.54 -43.53 -31.19
CA PRO A 4 -0.41 -44.12 -32.13
C PRO A 4 -1.81 -43.49 -32.04
N PRO A 5 -2.60 -43.51 -33.13
CA PRO A 5 -4.00 -43.08 -33.10
C PRO A 5 -4.76 -43.81 -31.98
N ARG A 6 -5.57 -43.08 -31.19
CA ARG A 6 -6.30 -43.58 -30.01
C ARG A 6 -5.45 -43.87 -28.77
N SER A 7 -4.25 -43.31 -28.67
CA SER A 7 -3.50 -43.28 -27.41
C SER A 7 -4.34 -42.60 -26.32
N GLN A 8 -4.61 -43.31 -25.23
CA GLN A 8 -5.27 -42.72 -24.06
C GLN A 8 -4.20 -42.06 -23.17
N VAL A 9 -4.35 -40.76 -22.94
CA VAL A 9 -3.53 -40.01 -22.00
C VAL A 9 -4.28 -39.96 -20.67
N LEU A 10 -3.68 -40.48 -19.62
CA LEU A 10 -4.19 -40.33 -18.25
C LEU A 10 -3.94 -38.89 -17.80
N LEU A 11 -5.02 -38.11 -17.70
CA LEU A 11 -4.96 -36.75 -17.18
C LEU A 11 -4.71 -36.83 -15.67
N LYS A 12 -3.50 -36.48 -15.23
CA LYS A 12 -3.24 -36.25 -13.81
C LYS A 12 -3.70 -34.83 -13.48
N THR A 13 -4.84 -34.72 -12.81
CA THR A 13 -5.26 -33.46 -12.21
C THR A 13 -4.55 -33.30 -10.87
N VAL A 14 -4.01 -32.11 -10.63
CA VAL A 14 -3.65 -31.65 -9.28
C VAL A 14 -4.72 -30.64 -8.89
N GLN A 15 -5.45 -30.93 -7.82
CA GLN A 15 -6.38 -29.97 -7.25
C GLN A 15 -5.58 -29.00 -6.39
N LEU A 16 -5.61 -27.72 -6.77
CA LEU A 16 -4.97 -26.65 -6.03
C LEU A 16 -6.06 -25.89 -5.29
N ASP A 17 -6.03 -25.94 -3.97
CA ASP A 17 -6.88 -25.07 -3.16
C ASP A 17 -6.28 -23.65 -3.15
N PRO A 18 -7.11 -22.60 -3.12
CA PRO A 18 -6.60 -21.23 -3.04
C PRO A 18 -5.90 -21.02 -1.70
N GLU A 19 -4.72 -20.39 -1.74
CA GLU A 19 -3.96 -20.06 -0.52
C GLU A 19 -4.77 -19.18 0.45
N ILE A 20 -5.72 -18.39 -0.07
CA ILE A 20 -6.60 -17.52 0.72
C ILE A 20 -8.06 -17.82 0.37
N THR A 21 -8.85 -18.18 1.39
CA THR A 21 -10.28 -18.48 1.27
C THR A 21 -11.13 -17.33 1.82
N LEU A 22 -12.43 -17.33 1.51
CA LEU A 22 -13.39 -16.38 2.10
C LEU A 22 -13.41 -16.46 3.64
N ASP A 23 -13.19 -17.65 4.20
CA ASP A 23 -13.18 -17.83 5.65
C ASP A 23 -11.92 -17.26 6.30
N HIS A 24 -10.79 -17.14 5.58
CA HIS A 24 -9.65 -16.35 6.05
C HIS A 24 -10.04 -14.86 6.14
N TYR A 25 -10.66 -14.31 5.08
CA TYR A 25 -11.11 -12.92 5.09
C TYR A 25 -12.08 -12.59 6.24
N ARG A 26 -12.99 -13.52 6.57
CA ARG A 26 -13.98 -13.33 7.64
C ARG A 26 -13.37 -13.29 9.03
N ARG A 27 -12.20 -13.90 9.24
CA ARG A 27 -11.53 -13.89 10.55
C ARG A 27 -10.80 -12.58 10.80
N ILE A 28 -10.44 -11.83 9.76
CA ILE A 28 -9.74 -10.55 9.86
C ILE A 28 -10.73 -9.45 10.26
N ASP A 29 -11.21 -9.47 11.50
CA ASP A 29 -12.30 -8.60 11.98
C ASP A 29 -11.87 -7.58 13.04
N ARG A 30 -10.67 -7.74 13.61
CA ARG A 30 -10.16 -6.88 14.68
C ARG A 30 -9.31 -5.75 14.11
N GLU A 31 -9.77 -4.51 14.26
CA GLU A 31 -8.96 -3.33 13.97
C GLU A 31 -7.83 -3.20 15.00
N ILE A 32 -6.58 -3.22 14.52
CA ILE A 32 -5.39 -3.07 15.37
C ILE A 32 -4.74 -1.69 15.20
N GLY A 33 -4.99 -0.99 14.09
CA GLY A 33 -4.50 0.38 13.92
C GLY A 33 -5.23 1.15 12.84
N ALA A 34 -5.40 2.46 13.05
CA ALA A 34 -6.03 3.34 12.09
C ALA A 34 -5.44 4.74 12.12
N PHE A 35 -5.33 5.35 10.95
CA PHE A 35 -4.94 6.75 10.81
C PHE A 35 -5.59 7.39 9.60
N HIS A 36 -5.69 8.71 9.64
CA HIS A 36 -6.23 9.49 8.53
C HIS A 36 -5.48 10.80 8.39
N THR A 37 -5.47 11.33 7.17
CA THR A 37 -5.01 12.68 6.88
C THR A 37 -6.00 13.36 5.94
N TYR A 38 -6.04 14.69 5.99
CA TYR A 38 -6.87 15.49 5.09
C TYR A 38 -6.03 15.94 3.89
N ILE A 39 -6.61 15.84 2.71
CA ILE A 39 -5.95 16.24 1.47
C ILE A 39 -6.29 17.69 1.15
N GLY A 40 -5.26 18.50 0.92
CA GLY A 40 -5.40 19.82 0.32
C GLY A 40 -5.24 19.76 -1.19
N GLY A 41 -5.87 20.70 -1.90
CA GLY A 41 -5.79 20.83 -3.35
C GLY A 41 -6.80 19.96 -4.11
N GLY A 42 -6.56 19.78 -5.42
CA GLY A 42 -7.43 19.05 -6.32
C GLY A 42 -6.72 18.64 -7.62
N GLY A 43 -7.49 18.25 -8.65
CA GLY A 43 -6.95 17.86 -9.95
C GLY A 43 -5.98 16.67 -9.86
N GLY A 44 -4.83 16.77 -10.53
CA GLY A 44 -3.86 15.67 -10.60
C GLY A 44 -3.36 15.17 -9.25
N ARG A 45 -3.26 16.04 -8.25
CA ARG A 45 -2.90 15.64 -6.88
C ARG A 45 -3.93 14.67 -6.29
N ALA A 46 -5.22 14.95 -6.46
CA ALA A 46 -6.29 14.10 -5.95
C ALA A 46 -6.31 12.75 -6.70
N VAL A 47 -6.12 12.77 -8.03
CA VAL A 47 -6.02 11.55 -8.84
C VAL A 47 -4.88 10.67 -8.37
N ASN A 48 -3.69 11.24 -8.15
CA ASN A 48 -2.52 10.51 -7.67
C ASN A 48 -2.75 9.85 -6.31
N ILE A 49 -3.35 10.57 -5.36
CA ILE A 49 -3.70 10.04 -4.04
C ILE A 49 -4.69 8.89 -4.17
N ILE A 50 -5.73 9.04 -4.99
CA ILE A 50 -6.77 8.02 -5.16
C ILE A 50 -6.15 6.75 -5.73
N LEU A 51 -5.31 6.86 -6.77
CA LEU A 51 -4.61 5.72 -7.36
C LEU A 51 -3.73 5.00 -6.34
N ALA A 52 -2.89 5.77 -5.63
CA ALA A 52 -2.01 5.22 -4.60
C ALA A 52 -2.78 4.56 -3.46
N THR A 53 -3.83 5.21 -2.95
CA THR A 53 -4.68 4.66 -1.88
C THR A 53 -5.40 3.40 -2.32
N THR A 54 -5.90 3.35 -3.57
CA THR A 54 -6.59 2.18 -4.11
C THR A 54 -5.66 0.97 -4.22
N SER A 55 -4.38 1.17 -4.55
CA SER A 55 -3.40 0.08 -4.63
C SER A 55 -3.15 -0.64 -3.28
N LEU A 56 -3.44 0.02 -2.17
CA LEU A 56 -3.27 -0.52 -0.83
C LEU A 56 -4.52 -1.25 -0.31
N ASN A 57 -5.67 -1.02 -0.93
CA ASN A 57 -6.94 -1.47 -0.38
C ASN A 57 -7.10 -2.99 -0.54
N ASN A 58 -7.44 -3.68 0.55
CA ASN A 58 -7.50 -5.14 0.67
C ASN A 58 -6.16 -5.86 0.51
N TYR A 59 -5.04 -5.17 0.70
CA TYR A 59 -3.75 -5.82 0.69
C TYR A 59 -3.63 -6.74 1.91
N LEU A 60 -3.26 -8.01 1.69
CA LEU A 60 -3.07 -9.01 2.75
C LEU A 60 -1.59 -9.26 2.98
N LEU A 61 -1.19 -9.44 4.24
CA LEU A 61 0.17 -9.83 4.60
C LEU A 61 0.12 -11.05 5.52
N GLN A 62 0.91 -12.07 5.18
CA GLN A 62 1.12 -13.25 6.02
C GLN A 62 1.98 -12.92 7.25
N PRO A 63 1.89 -13.69 8.34
CA PRO A 63 2.81 -13.59 9.47
C PRO A 63 4.28 -13.59 9.01
N GLY A 64 5.06 -12.62 9.46
CA GLY A 64 6.48 -12.45 9.13
C GLY A 64 6.78 -11.81 7.78
N GLU A 65 5.80 -11.64 6.90
CA GLU A 65 5.95 -11.01 5.59
C GLU A 65 6.28 -9.52 5.71
N VAL A 66 7.14 -9.01 4.81
CA VAL A 66 7.49 -7.60 4.74
C VAL A 66 6.75 -6.96 3.58
N PHE A 67 5.93 -5.96 3.88
CA PHE A 67 5.30 -5.11 2.88
C PHE A 67 6.26 -4.04 2.40
N SER A 68 6.21 -3.75 1.10
CA SER A 68 6.84 -2.60 0.46
C SER A 68 5.77 -1.68 -0.15
N PHE A 69 5.84 -0.39 0.20
CA PHE A 69 4.92 0.60 -0.36
C PHE A 69 5.14 0.76 -1.86
N ASN A 70 6.41 0.81 -2.30
CA ASN A 70 6.76 0.93 -3.71
C ASN A 70 6.32 -0.29 -4.53
N ASP A 71 6.49 -1.51 -4.01
CA ASP A 71 6.05 -2.72 -4.71
C ASP A 71 4.52 -2.76 -4.85
N ALA A 72 3.79 -2.36 -3.80
CA ALA A 72 2.33 -2.31 -3.82
C ALA A 72 1.79 -1.23 -4.78
N ASN A 73 2.40 -0.04 -4.81
CA ASN A 73 1.93 1.08 -5.65
C ASN A 73 2.41 0.97 -7.10
N GLY A 74 3.58 0.37 -7.31
CA GLY A 74 4.32 0.38 -8.57
C GLY A 74 4.83 1.79 -8.97
N PRO A 75 5.40 1.91 -10.19
CA PRO A 75 6.00 3.14 -10.67
C PRO A 75 4.98 4.27 -10.87
N ARG A 76 5.41 5.51 -10.60
CA ARG A 76 4.58 6.73 -10.64
C ARG A 76 4.62 7.39 -12.03
N ILE A 77 4.15 6.67 -13.05
CA ILE A 77 4.24 7.05 -14.46
C ILE A 77 2.88 7.41 -15.08
N ALA A 78 2.88 8.20 -16.14
CA ALA A 78 1.66 8.71 -16.78
C ALA A 78 0.77 7.60 -17.35
N GLU A 79 1.37 6.51 -17.84
CA GLU A 79 0.70 5.33 -18.39
C GLU A 79 -0.13 4.59 -17.34
N ARG A 80 0.22 4.74 -16.05
CA ARG A 80 -0.54 4.22 -14.91
C ARG A 80 -1.57 5.22 -14.37
N GLY A 81 -1.79 6.33 -15.08
CA GLY A 81 -2.76 7.36 -14.74
C GLY A 81 -2.26 8.41 -13.76
N TYR A 82 -0.98 8.37 -13.36
CA TYR A 82 -0.41 9.42 -12.53
C TYR A 82 -0.33 10.73 -13.31
N GLN A 83 -0.62 11.83 -12.65
CA GLN A 83 -0.69 13.17 -13.22
C GLN A 83 0.35 14.08 -12.57
N TYR A 84 0.71 15.15 -13.28
CA TYR A 84 1.56 16.19 -12.73
C TYR A 84 0.85 16.91 -11.58
N ALA A 85 1.55 17.03 -10.47
CA ALA A 85 1.12 17.75 -9.29
C ALA A 85 2.36 18.28 -8.55
N PRO A 86 2.21 19.22 -7.60
CA PRO A 86 3.36 19.67 -6.81
C PRO A 86 4.03 18.50 -6.07
N ILE A 87 5.35 18.37 -6.26
CA ILE A 87 6.25 17.47 -5.54
C ILE A 87 7.33 18.29 -4.84
N ILE A 88 7.90 17.74 -3.77
CA ILE A 88 9.05 18.34 -3.07
C ILE A 88 10.31 17.62 -3.57
N VAL A 89 11.26 18.39 -4.12
CA VAL A 89 12.58 17.90 -4.52
C VAL A 89 13.63 18.73 -3.79
N GLY A 90 14.32 18.12 -2.83
CA GLY A 90 15.21 18.82 -1.93
C GLY A 90 14.44 19.84 -1.08
N ASN A 91 14.66 21.13 -1.37
CA ASN A 91 14.01 22.26 -0.69
C ASN A 91 13.03 23.05 -1.57
N THR A 92 12.72 22.55 -2.78
CA THR A 92 11.91 23.28 -3.77
C THR A 92 10.65 22.49 -4.12
N VAL A 93 9.57 23.21 -4.38
CA VAL A 93 8.33 22.63 -4.92
C VAL A 93 8.34 22.78 -6.44
N VAL A 94 8.27 21.65 -7.15
CA VAL A 94 8.21 21.61 -8.62
C VAL A 94 7.06 20.72 -9.08
N PRO A 95 6.52 20.92 -10.29
CA PRO A 95 5.57 19.96 -10.86
C PRO A 95 6.25 18.63 -11.15
N GLY A 96 5.61 17.51 -10.77
CA GLY A 96 6.09 16.16 -11.07
C GLY A 96 4.97 15.12 -10.98
N LEU A 97 5.20 13.94 -11.57
CA LEU A 97 4.26 12.83 -11.51
C LEU A 97 4.19 12.27 -10.08
N GLY A 98 2.99 11.87 -9.65
CA GLY A 98 2.81 11.26 -8.32
C GLY A 98 2.83 12.25 -7.16
N GLY A 99 2.74 13.56 -7.41
CA GLY A 99 2.57 14.54 -6.34
C GLY A 99 1.37 14.20 -5.44
N GLY A 100 1.66 14.02 -4.15
CA GLY A 100 0.69 13.58 -3.14
C GLY A 100 0.86 12.15 -2.62
N VAL A 101 1.62 11.29 -3.30
CA VAL A 101 1.80 9.88 -2.90
C VAL A 101 2.46 9.74 -1.52
N CYS A 102 3.42 10.60 -1.17
CA CYS A 102 4.04 10.59 0.16
C CYS A 102 3.06 10.83 1.32
N GLN A 103 1.91 11.48 1.07
CA GLN A 103 0.88 11.61 2.09
C GLN A 103 0.17 10.28 2.36
N VAL A 104 0.02 9.44 1.34
CA VAL A 104 -0.56 8.10 1.47
C VAL A 104 0.40 7.20 2.26
N SER A 105 1.70 7.18 1.93
CA SER A 105 2.70 6.43 2.72
C SER A 105 2.79 6.92 4.16
N THR A 106 2.73 8.24 4.38
CA THR A 106 2.66 8.81 5.74
C THR A 106 1.40 8.36 6.49
N THR A 107 0.25 8.32 5.83
CA THR A 107 -1.00 7.88 6.45
C THR A 107 -0.90 6.40 6.84
N LEU A 108 -0.35 5.56 5.95
CA LEU A 108 -0.12 4.14 6.20
C LEU A 108 0.87 3.94 7.35
N TYR A 109 2.00 4.63 7.35
CA TYR A 109 3.01 4.55 8.41
C TYR A 109 2.40 4.82 9.80
N ASN A 110 1.52 5.81 9.93
CA ASN A 110 0.89 6.08 11.22
C ASN A 110 -0.14 5.03 11.62
N ALA A 111 -0.84 4.41 10.66
CA ALA A 111 -1.71 3.27 10.93
C ALA A 111 -0.89 2.06 11.41
N VAL A 112 0.23 1.77 10.75
CA VAL A 112 1.21 0.71 11.10
C VAL A 112 1.79 0.95 12.49
N ARG A 113 2.24 2.18 12.77
CA ARG A 113 2.78 2.55 14.09
C ARG A 113 1.75 2.38 15.20
N ARG A 114 0.49 2.74 14.94
CA ARG A 114 -0.63 2.56 15.90
C ARG A 114 -1.00 1.09 16.08
N ALA A 115 -0.82 0.27 15.04
CA ALA A 115 -0.96 -1.17 15.10
C ALA A 115 0.18 -1.88 15.85
N GLY A 116 1.25 -1.17 16.23
CA GLY A 116 2.39 -1.75 16.92
C GLY A 116 3.23 -2.70 16.05
N LEU A 117 3.11 -2.59 14.72
CA LEU A 117 3.85 -3.42 13.79
C LEU A 117 5.31 -2.95 13.65
N GLU A 118 6.21 -3.90 13.38
CA GLU A 118 7.63 -3.62 13.17
C GLU A 118 7.86 -2.79 11.88
N VAL A 119 8.44 -1.60 12.02
CA VAL A 119 8.88 -0.78 10.89
C VAL A 119 10.28 -1.22 10.46
N VAL A 120 10.39 -1.69 9.21
CA VAL A 120 11.63 -2.21 8.62
C VAL A 120 12.43 -1.12 7.92
N GLU A 121 11.74 -0.22 7.21
CA GLU A 121 12.36 0.87 6.46
C GLU A 121 11.45 2.10 6.52
N ARG A 122 11.99 3.25 6.94
CA ARG A 122 11.26 4.52 6.97
C ARG A 122 12.22 5.70 6.91
N TYR A 123 11.90 6.67 6.06
CA TYR A 123 12.62 7.94 5.95
C TYR A 123 11.67 9.11 6.23
N PRO A 124 12.09 10.12 7.02
CA PRO A 124 11.37 11.39 7.10
C PRO A 124 11.59 12.25 5.85
N HIS A 125 10.71 13.22 5.63
CA HIS A 125 10.95 14.30 4.67
C HIS A 125 12.10 15.19 5.17
N SER A 126 12.83 15.79 4.23
CA SER A 126 13.83 16.82 4.51
C SER A 126 13.23 18.10 5.11
N GLN A 127 11.94 18.33 4.87
CA GLN A 127 11.19 19.49 5.37
C GLN A 127 9.89 19.06 6.05
N PRO A 128 9.40 19.83 7.04
CA PRO A 128 8.12 19.58 7.66
C PRO A 128 6.97 19.54 6.65
N VAL A 129 6.06 18.59 6.82
CA VAL A 129 4.83 18.46 6.03
C VAL A 129 3.62 18.96 6.82
N GLY A 130 2.67 19.61 6.14
CA GLY A 130 1.54 20.26 6.82
C GLY A 130 0.40 19.33 7.28
N TYR A 131 0.48 18.02 7.01
CA TYR A 131 -0.61 17.06 7.26
C TYR A 131 -0.37 16.11 8.44
N VAL A 132 0.81 16.12 9.07
CA VAL A 132 1.13 15.39 10.30
C VAL A 132 2.17 16.15 11.15
N PRO A 133 2.28 15.88 12.47
CA PRO A 133 3.37 16.42 13.29
C PRO A 133 4.78 16.02 12.80
N PRO A 134 5.83 16.79 13.16
CA PRO A 134 7.20 16.42 12.86
C PRO A 134 7.57 15.00 13.34
N GLY A 135 8.25 14.24 12.48
CA GLY A 135 8.68 12.87 12.78
C GLY A 135 7.60 11.79 12.60
N TRP A 136 6.38 12.18 12.21
CA TRP A 136 5.27 11.25 11.96
C TRP A 136 5.09 10.93 10.48
N ASP A 137 6.00 11.38 9.63
CA ASP A 137 5.93 11.26 8.19
C ASP A 137 6.78 10.10 7.66
N ALA A 138 6.42 9.60 6.47
CA ALA A 138 7.19 8.59 5.75
C ALA A 138 7.28 8.98 4.28
N THR A 139 8.48 9.34 3.84
CA THR A 139 8.78 9.71 2.45
C THR A 139 9.02 8.46 1.62
N VAL A 140 8.51 8.49 0.39
CA VAL A 140 8.78 7.47 -0.64
C VAL A 140 9.19 8.16 -1.93
N SER A 141 10.07 7.50 -2.69
CA SER A 141 10.48 7.90 -4.03
C SER A 141 10.77 6.64 -4.84
N ASP A 142 11.47 6.74 -5.96
CA ASP A 142 11.91 5.55 -6.70
C ASP A 142 13.11 4.86 -6.01
N TYR A 143 13.71 5.52 -5.01
CA TYR A 143 14.87 5.03 -4.26
C TYR A 143 14.62 4.91 -2.75
N LEU A 144 13.63 5.62 -2.22
CA LEU A 144 13.22 5.55 -0.82
C LEU A 144 11.92 4.78 -0.73
N ASP A 145 11.85 3.84 0.21
CA ASP A 145 10.64 3.06 0.44
C ASP A 145 10.16 3.18 1.89
N PHE A 146 8.91 2.80 2.09
CA PHE A 146 8.36 2.54 3.40
C PHE A 146 8.03 1.05 3.49
N LYS A 147 8.71 0.35 4.41
CA LYS A 147 8.53 -1.08 4.63
C LYS A 147 8.20 -1.37 6.09
N PHE A 148 7.32 -2.33 6.29
CA PHE A 148 6.98 -2.84 7.62
C PHE A 148 6.72 -4.33 7.54
N ARG A 149 6.91 -5.02 8.65
CA ARG A 149 6.64 -6.46 8.77
C ARG A 149 5.27 -6.66 9.40
N ASN A 150 4.52 -7.65 8.92
CA ASN A 150 3.50 -8.25 9.75
C ASN A 150 4.18 -9.02 10.89
N SER A 151 4.44 -8.33 12.00
CA SER A 151 5.04 -8.90 13.20
C SER A 151 4.02 -9.55 14.14
N THR A 152 2.81 -9.85 13.64
CA THR A 152 1.79 -10.60 14.38
C THR A 152 1.84 -12.07 14.00
N ASP A 153 1.18 -12.92 14.79
CA ASP A 153 1.07 -14.37 14.51
C ASP A 153 -0.04 -14.70 13.51
N GLY A 154 -0.84 -13.72 13.10
CA GLY A 154 -2.01 -13.89 12.23
C GLY A 154 -1.90 -13.09 10.94
N LEU A 155 -2.81 -13.36 10.00
CA LEU A 155 -2.91 -12.54 8.79
C LEU A 155 -3.34 -11.11 9.16
N ILE A 156 -2.84 -10.12 8.42
CA ILE A 156 -3.35 -8.76 8.49
C ILE A 156 -3.86 -8.27 7.14
N MET A 157 -4.83 -7.37 7.17
CA MET A 157 -5.38 -6.70 5.99
C MET A 157 -5.28 -5.19 6.11
N ILE A 158 -4.76 -4.55 5.07
CA ILE A 158 -4.80 -3.10 4.91
C ILE A 158 -6.11 -2.73 4.22
N ARG A 159 -6.92 -1.89 4.85
CA ARG A 159 -8.10 -1.26 4.26
C ARG A 159 -7.81 0.21 4.05
N ALA A 160 -7.91 0.67 2.81
CA ALA A 160 -7.52 2.02 2.43
C ALA A 160 -8.61 2.65 1.55
N ALA A 161 -9.00 3.88 1.88
CA ALA A 161 -10.00 4.62 1.12
C ALA A 161 -9.65 6.10 1.06
N CYS A 162 -9.96 6.74 -0.06
CA CYS A 162 -9.87 8.18 -0.23
C CYS A 162 -11.22 8.73 -0.68
N TRP A 163 -11.89 9.51 0.16
CA TRP A 163 -13.18 10.11 -0.14
C TRP A 163 -13.37 11.41 0.65
N GLY A 164 -14.15 12.37 0.12
CA GLY A 164 -14.48 13.60 0.83
C GLY A 164 -13.28 14.44 1.27
N GLY A 165 -12.15 14.35 0.57
CA GLY A 165 -10.92 15.07 0.97
C GLY A 165 -10.16 14.41 2.12
N ARG A 166 -10.40 13.14 2.43
CA ARG A 166 -9.74 12.38 3.50
C ARG A 166 -9.15 11.08 2.97
N ILE A 167 -7.91 10.79 3.33
CA ILE A 167 -7.30 9.46 3.22
C ILE A 167 -7.54 8.77 4.56
N ASP A 168 -8.13 7.58 4.53
CA ASP A 168 -8.42 6.76 5.71
C ASP A 168 -7.79 5.38 5.51
N ILE A 169 -6.87 4.99 6.40
CA ILE A 169 -6.21 3.69 6.36
C ILE A 169 -6.38 2.99 7.70
N ARG A 170 -6.82 1.74 7.64
CA ARG A 170 -7.03 0.84 8.77
C ARG A 170 -6.31 -0.48 8.53
N ILE A 171 -5.82 -1.07 9.61
CA ILE A 171 -5.18 -2.37 9.62
C ILE A 171 -6.02 -3.28 10.50
N TYR A 172 -6.47 -4.39 9.92
CA TYR A 172 -7.22 -5.42 10.60
C TYR A 172 -6.35 -6.66 10.75
N SER A 173 -6.57 -7.44 11.80
CA SER A 173 -5.93 -8.72 12.07
C SER A 173 -6.99 -9.76 12.40
N GLU A 174 -6.62 -11.03 12.27
CA GLU A 174 -7.38 -12.17 12.82
C GLU A 174 -7.53 -12.12 14.36
#